data_AF-A0A2N5NJI3-F1
#
_entry.id   AF-A0A2N5NJI3-F1
#
_cell.length_a   1.000
_cell.length_b   1.000
_cell.length_c   1.000
_cell.angle_alpha   90.00
_cell.angle_beta   90.00
_cell.angle_gamma   90.00
#
_symmetry.space_group_name_H-M   'P 1'
#
loop_
_entity.id
_entity.type
_entity.pdbx_description
1 polymer ?
#
loop_
_entity_poly.entity_id
_entity_poly.type
_entity_poly.pdbx_seq_one_letter_code
_entity_poly.pdbx_strand_id
1 'polypeptide(L)'
;MWTRKHLKHQAKKSLKSNYQKMVSICFLIAFLTTSFASSTFIFRQFRPGLQTIFVQTHLNFPDVSNSSIAADTLHHVFQISLSGSPLASLFEHMLNIYTSGRSFLFAALKAVNEAFHDPFSTSFFLLLLGVLLSFLYTVFIQNVLLIGEARFFLEARTYQKTTIGKLFFLYKVNFFSHPAWIMTCRCVFQTFWNLTFIGGIIKKYEYSMIPYILAENPTMGRKDAFFLSRQLMRGNKWRMFLLHLSFIGWSILSLLTFGILDFLFVNPYQTATDAELYMTLRKNYIRSRAPRYELFNDPLLEQELSDDELLIRKALYDDSEGPYTKIAYFEPHQYPAFLFSVQPPVRAVHQPMAPTASYHPLTLASLFFLFSILGWILETLSYLTMEGVFLNRSILLGPWIPLYGICGVLSVTMLHRFAKNPILAFCMNGLLYSVIGYLSDFTVQMIWHADLHKISQYFCPSLLPPFFADAMFLGLIGCTCQYFIAPKWKQVTRKIPLWFLLCVCVLLGMLMLLDVFFAFYR
;
A
#
# COMPACT_ATOMS: atom_id res chain seq x y z
N MET A 1 -2.67 -18.82 31.41
CA MET A 1 -2.42 -19.11 29.97
C MET A 1 -3.56 -18.55 29.14
N TRP A 2 -3.29 -18.06 27.93
CA TRP A 2 -4.33 -17.50 27.05
C TRP A 2 -5.12 -18.61 26.34
N THR A 3 -6.38 -18.33 25.98
CA THR A 3 -7.24 -19.25 25.24
C THR A 3 -7.69 -18.63 23.92
N ARG A 4 -7.85 -19.46 22.88
CA ARG A 4 -8.29 -19.01 21.55
C ARG A 4 -9.64 -18.30 21.59
N LYS A 5 -10.59 -18.82 22.39
CA LYS A 5 -11.93 -18.23 22.55
C LYS A 5 -11.86 -16.83 23.16
N HIS A 6 -11.02 -16.63 24.18
CA HIS A 6 -10.86 -15.33 24.84
C HIS A 6 -10.30 -14.26 23.88
N LEU A 7 -9.21 -14.58 23.17
CA LEU A 7 -8.59 -13.66 22.21
C LEU A 7 -9.57 -13.27 21.09
N LYS A 8 -10.25 -14.28 20.51
CA LYS A 8 -11.27 -14.07 19.48
C LYS A 8 -12.43 -13.19 19.96
N HIS A 9 -12.86 -13.37 21.20
CA HIS A 9 -13.91 -12.54 21.80
C HIS A 9 -13.47 -11.08 21.96
N GLN A 10 -12.26 -10.84 22.48
CA GLN A 10 -11.71 -9.48 22.62
C GLN A 10 -11.50 -8.81 21.26
N ALA A 11 -10.94 -9.53 20.29
CA ALA A 11 -10.77 -9.04 18.92
C ALA A 11 -12.11 -8.65 18.29
N LYS A 12 -13.18 -9.43 18.50
CA LYS A 12 -14.53 -9.09 18.01
C LYS A 12 -15.09 -7.83 18.69
N LYS A 13 -14.81 -7.62 19.98
CA LYS A 13 -15.21 -6.40 20.71
C LYS A 13 -14.50 -5.16 20.14
N SER A 14 -13.18 -5.24 19.96
CA SER A 14 -12.37 -4.18 19.35
C SER A 14 -12.85 -3.87 17.92
N LEU A 15 -13.06 -4.93 17.13
CA LEU A 15 -13.56 -4.82 15.75
C LEU A 15 -14.92 -4.12 15.67
N LYS A 16 -15.84 -4.40 16.60
CA LYS A 16 -17.16 -3.72 16.62
C LYS A 16 -17.05 -2.22 16.88
N SER A 17 -16.08 -1.79 17.70
CA SER A 17 -15.88 -0.38 18.04
C SER A 17 -15.28 0.43 16.88
N ASN A 18 -14.37 -0.17 16.11
CA ASN A 18 -13.56 0.52 15.11
C ASN A 18 -13.67 -0.08 13.70
N TYR A 19 -14.79 -0.77 13.40
CA TYR A 19 -14.97 -1.61 12.21
C TYR A 19 -14.56 -0.94 10.90
N GLN A 20 -15.17 0.22 10.60
CA GLN A 20 -14.93 0.93 9.33
C GLN A 20 -13.45 1.27 9.13
N LYS A 21 -12.77 1.70 10.20
CA LYS A 21 -11.35 2.10 10.15
C LYS A 21 -10.43 0.88 10.01
N MET A 22 -10.73 -0.21 10.73
CA MET A 22 -9.96 -1.47 10.65
C MET A 22 -10.07 -2.09 9.26
N VAL A 23 -11.28 -2.15 8.69
CA VAL A 23 -11.51 -2.60 7.30
C VAL A 23 -10.74 -1.73 6.32
N SER A 24 -10.80 -0.41 6.47
CA SER A 24 -10.08 0.54 5.59
C SER A 24 -8.57 0.34 5.65
N ILE A 25 -8.01 -0.01 6.80
CA ILE A 25 -6.56 -0.24 6.93
C ILE A 25 -6.15 -1.58 6.35
N CYS A 26 -6.89 -2.66 6.61
CA CYS A 26 -6.62 -3.94 5.96
C CYS A 26 -6.72 -3.80 4.43
N PHE A 27 -7.67 -3.01 3.95
CA PHE A 27 -7.79 -2.66 2.53
C PHE A 27 -6.55 -1.93 1.99
N LEU A 28 -6.12 -0.84 2.64
CA LEU A 28 -4.94 -0.08 2.22
C LEU A 28 -3.66 -0.92 2.27
N ILE A 29 -3.51 -1.76 3.30
CA ILE A 29 -2.38 -2.69 3.41
C ILE A 29 -2.42 -3.74 2.30
N ALA A 30 -3.57 -4.38 2.06
CA ALA A 30 -3.68 -5.38 1.00
C ALA A 30 -3.41 -4.81 -0.39
N PHE A 31 -3.72 -3.53 -0.61
CA PHE A 31 -3.50 -2.86 -1.89
C PHE A 31 -2.06 -2.33 -2.05
N LEU A 32 -1.50 -1.67 -1.03
CA LEU A 32 -0.16 -1.07 -1.07
C LEU A 32 0.94 -2.09 -0.80
N THR A 33 0.62 -3.26 -0.27
CA THR A 33 1.61 -4.30 0.02
C THR A 33 1.19 -5.62 -0.62
N THR A 34 2.05 -6.63 -0.53
CA THR A 34 1.69 -8.00 -0.91
C THR A 34 1.06 -8.80 0.24
N SER A 35 0.68 -8.13 1.33
CA SER A 35 0.00 -8.77 2.46
C SER A 35 -1.40 -9.27 2.07
N PHE A 36 -1.85 -10.34 2.71
CA PHE A 36 -3.13 -11.00 2.43
C PHE A 36 -3.27 -11.56 1.01
N ALA A 37 -2.32 -12.44 0.63
CA ALA A 37 -2.25 -13.04 -0.70
C ALA A 37 -3.59 -13.57 -1.22
N SER A 38 -4.34 -14.29 -0.37
CA SER A 38 -5.63 -14.91 -0.72
C SER A 38 -6.74 -13.91 -1.08
N SER A 39 -6.77 -12.73 -0.45
CA SER A 39 -7.78 -11.71 -0.75
C SER A 39 -7.38 -10.80 -1.93
N THR A 40 -6.08 -10.67 -2.21
CA THR A 40 -5.56 -9.77 -3.25
C THR A 40 -5.74 -10.24 -4.70
N PHE A 41 -6.49 -11.32 -4.97
CA PHE A 41 -6.65 -11.88 -6.32
C PHE A 41 -7.14 -10.83 -7.33
N ILE A 42 -8.17 -10.04 -6.98
CA ILE A 42 -8.70 -8.97 -7.82
C ILE A 42 -7.63 -7.90 -8.08
N PHE A 43 -6.89 -7.47 -7.05
CA PHE A 43 -5.83 -6.47 -7.19
C PHE A 43 -4.63 -6.93 -8.02
N ARG A 44 -4.46 -8.24 -8.21
CA ARG A 44 -3.37 -8.78 -9.02
C ARG A 44 -3.67 -8.79 -10.51
N GLN A 45 -4.96 -8.76 -10.87
CA GLN A 45 -5.40 -8.61 -12.26
C GLN A 45 -5.29 -7.17 -12.76
N PHE A 46 -4.99 -6.23 -11.86
CA PHE A 46 -4.74 -4.83 -12.21
C PHE A 46 -3.55 -4.70 -13.16
N ARG A 47 -3.77 -4.02 -14.29
CA ARG A 47 -2.71 -3.53 -15.17
C ARG A 47 -2.71 -2.00 -15.12
N PRO A 48 -1.57 -1.35 -14.87
CA PRO A 48 -1.52 0.10 -14.77
C PRO A 48 -1.88 0.75 -16.10
N GLY A 49 -2.94 1.54 -16.15
CA GLY A 49 -3.21 2.43 -17.28
C GLY A 49 -4.64 2.96 -17.30
N LEU A 50 -4.80 4.22 -17.71
CA LEU A 50 -6.12 4.85 -17.88
C LEU A 50 -6.72 4.58 -19.28
N GLN A 51 -5.90 4.13 -20.23
CA GLN A 51 -6.29 3.72 -21.58
C GLN A 51 -6.03 2.22 -21.73
N THR A 52 -7.08 1.39 -21.77
CA THR A 52 -6.88 -0.06 -21.63
C THR A 52 -6.90 -0.77 -22.97
N ILE A 53 -7.83 -0.54 -23.89
CA ILE A 53 -8.01 -1.53 -24.98
C ILE A 53 -7.46 -1.13 -26.36
N PHE A 54 -7.40 0.16 -26.72
CA PHE A 54 -6.84 0.54 -28.04
C PHE A 54 -5.31 0.29 -28.13
N VAL A 55 -4.56 0.66 -27.10
CA VAL A 55 -3.09 0.47 -27.08
C VAL A 55 -2.70 -0.99 -26.84
N GLN A 56 -3.50 -1.77 -26.09
CA GLN A 56 -3.24 -3.21 -25.89
C GLN A 56 -3.39 -4.04 -27.17
N THR A 57 -4.32 -3.67 -28.06
CA THR A 57 -4.57 -4.45 -29.29
C THR A 57 -3.54 -4.21 -30.40
N HIS A 58 -2.76 -3.13 -30.33
CA HIS A 58 -1.71 -2.84 -31.32
C HIS A 58 -0.30 -3.28 -30.90
N LEU A 59 -0.07 -3.58 -29.61
CA LEU A 59 1.19 -4.08 -29.09
C LEU A 59 0.96 -5.45 -28.43
N ASN A 60 0.91 -6.50 -29.26
CA ASN A 60 0.87 -7.90 -28.82
C ASN A 60 2.13 -8.26 -28.01
N PHE A 61 2.16 -7.93 -26.73
CA PHE A 61 3.15 -8.51 -25.82
C PHE A 61 2.64 -9.89 -25.37
N PRO A 62 3.42 -10.96 -25.51
CA PRO A 62 3.04 -12.25 -24.96
C PRO A 62 2.99 -12.15 -23.44
N ASP A 63 1.83 -12.40 -22.85
CA ASP A 63 1.65 -12.50 -21.41
C ASP A 63 2.35 -13.77 -20.90
N VAL A 64 3.67 -13.69 -20.70
CA VAL A 64 4.44 -14.80 -20.14
C VAL A 64 4.06 -14.94 -18.67
N SER A 65 3.53 -16.11 -18.30
CA SER A 65 3.09 -16.40 -16.93
C SER A 65 4.27 -16.37 -15.95
N ASN A 66 4.05 -15.92 -14.70
CA ASN A 66 5.12 -15.94 -13.68
C ASN A 66 5.67 -17.36 -13.45
N SER A 67 4.81 -18.37 -13.58
CA SER A 67 5.19 -19.78 -13.51
C SER A 67 6.11 -20.22 -14.65
N SER A 68 5.88 -19.76 -15.89
CA SER A 68 6.75 -20.11 -17.01
C SER A 68 8.12 -19.45 -16.87
N ILE A 69 8.18 -18.19 -16.43
CA ILE A 69 9.47 -17.51 -16.13
C ILE A 69 10.23 -18.25 -15.02
N ALA A 70 9.52 -18.69 -13.97
CA ALA A 70 10.11 -19.48 -12.90
C ALA A 70 10.59 -20.86 -13.40
N ALA A 71 9.85 -21.52 -14.29
CA ALA A 71 10.24 -22.79 -14.87
C ALA A 71 11.45 -22.66 -15.81
N ASP A 72 11.47 -21.64 -16.67
CA ASP A 72 12.57 -21.34 -17.59
C ASP A 72 13.85 -21.02 -16.82
N THR A 73 13.77 -20.16 -15.81
CA THR A 73 14.93 -19.87 -14.93
C THR A 73 15.44 -21.11 -14.20
N LEU A 74 14.54 -21.97 -13.69
CA LEU A 74 14.94 -23.22 -13.06
C LEU A 74 15.62 -24.19 -14.04
N HIS A 75 15.11 -24.27 -15.27
CA HIS A 75 15.70 -25.08 -16.32
C HIS A 75 17.10 -24.58 -16.69
N HIS A 76 17.27 -23.27 -16.86
CA HIS A 76 18.58 -22.67 -17.16
C HIS A 76 19.60 -22.80 -16.02
N VAL A 77 19.18 -22.64 -14.76
CA VAL A 77 20.10 -22.65 -13.60
C VAL A 77 20.42 -24.06 -13.10
N PHE A 78 19.42 -24.94 -13.03
CA PHE A 78 19.54 -26.25 -12.39
C PHE A 78 19.33 -27.43 -13.35
N GLN A 79 19.00 -27.19 -14.62
CA GLN A 79 18.64 -28.24 -15.59
C GLN A 79 17.48 -29.12 -15.12
N ILE A 80 16.57 -28.56 -14.31
CA ILE A 80 15.37 -29.26 -13.82
C ILE A 80 14.18 -28.89 -14.70
N SER A 81 13.60 -29.88 -15.39
CA SER A 81 12.36 -29.71 -16.16
C SER A 81 11.14 -30.06 -15.30
N LEU A 82 10.37 -29.06 -14.88
CA LEU A 82 9.05 -29.24 -14.27
C LEU A 82 8.00 -29.32 -15.39
N SER A 83 7.78 -30.50 -15.96
CA SER A 83 6.77 -30.67 -17.01
C SER A 83 5.89 -31.90 -16.81
N GLY A 84 4.57 -31.72 -16.94
CA GLY A 84 3.63 -32.81 -17.22
C GLY A 84 3.05 -33.57 -16.03
N SER A 85 3.38 -33.23 -14.77
CA SER A 85 2.75 -33.86 -13.60
C SER A 85 1.58 -33.02 -13.05
N PRO A 86 0.52 -33.65 -12.51
CA PRO A 86 -0.59 -32.92 -11.87
C PRO A 86 -0.15 -32.12 -10.63
N LEU A 87 0.96 -32.49 -10.01
CA LEU A 87 1.58 -31.70 -8.94
C LEU A 87 2.29 -30.46 -9.48
N ALA A 88 2.88 -30.53 -10.67
CA ALA A 88 3.50 -29.37 -11.32
C ALA A 88 2.44 -28.33 -11.71
N SER A 89 1.31 -28.75 -12.28
CA SER A 89 0.22 -27.81 -12.62
C SER A 89 -0.41 -27.15 -11.39
N LEU A 90 -0.58 -27.90 -10.29
CA LEU A 90 -1.00 -27.33 -9.01
C LEU A 90 0.04 -26.36 -8.45
N PHE A 91 1.33 -26.67 -8.58
CA PHE A 91 2.42 -25.78 -8.16
C PHE A 91 2.46 -24.50 -9.00
N GLU A 92 2.33 -24.58 -10.32
CA GLU A 92 2.25 -23.41 -11.22
C GLU A 92 1.07 -22.51 -10.86
N HIS A 93 -0.10 -23.10 -10.61
CA HIS A 93 -1.28 -22.34 -10.21
C HIS A 93 -1.09 -21.70 -8.83
N MET A 94 -0.54 -22.43 -7.86
CA MET A 94 -0.21 -21.89 -6.54
C MET A 94 0.84 -20.79 -6.61
N LEU A 95 1.86 -20.93 -7.48
CA LEU A 95 2.89 -19.95 -7.69
C LEU A 95 2.25 -18.67 -8.25
N ASN A 96 1.45 -18.75 -9.31
CA ASN A 96 0.72 -17.59 -9.84
C ASN A 96 -0.27 -16.98 -8.82
N ILE A 97 -0.90 -17.78 -7.95
CA ILE A 97 -1.79 -17.29 -6.87
C ILE A 97 -1.02 -16.62 -5.74
N TYR A 98 0.20 -17.03 -5.42
CA TYR A 98 0.96 -16.46 -4.32
C TYR A 98 1.91 -15.34 -4.76
N THR A 99 2.22 -15.26 -6.05
CA THR A 99 3.22 -14.33 -6.58
C THR A 99 2.53 -13.22 -7.37
N SER A 100 2.79 -11.98 -6.98
CA SER A 100 2.36 -10.81 -7.75
C SER A 100 3.52 -10.35 -8.63
N GLY A 101 3.22 -9.85 -9.84
CA GLY A 101 4.22 -9.22 -10.71
C GLY A 101 4.92 -8.01 -10.07
N ARG A 102 4.35 -7.46 -8.98
CA ARG A 102 4.94 -6.39 -8.15
C ARG A 102 5.95 -6.87 -7.12
N SER A 103 6.09 -8.18 -6.93
CA SER A 103 7.00 -8.70 -5.91
C SER A 103 8.45 -8.57 -6.37
N PHE A 104 9.29 -8.02 -5.49
CA PHE A 104 10.73 -7.88 -5.72
C PHE A 104 11.39 -9.19 -6.17
N LEU A 105 10.97 -10.34 -5.60
CA LEU A 105 11.50 -11.65 -5.98
C LEU A 105 11.21 -11.99 -7.44
N PHE A 106 10.00 -11.70 -7.95
CA PHE A 106 9.67 -11.97 -9.35
C PHE A 106 10.31 -10.98 -10.30
N ALA A 107 10.41 -9.71 -9.92
CA ALA A 107 11.21 -8.74 -10.69
C ALA A 107 12.67 -9.23 -10.83
N ALA A 108 13.27 -9.74 -9.74
CA ALA A 108 14.62 -10.28 -9.76
C ALA A 108 14.71 -11.55 -10.63
N LEU A 109 13.74 -12.46 -10.55
CA LEU A 109 13.68 -13.65 -11.41
C LEU A 109 13.56 -13.27 -12.89
N LYS A 110 12.73 -12.28 -13.24
CA LYS A 110 12.62 -11.77 -14.62
C LYS A 110 13.95 -11.21 -15.13
N ALA A 111 14.63 -10.40 -14.33
CA ALA A 111 15.94 -9.85 -14.69
C ALA A 111 17.01 -10.95 -14.88
N VAL A 112 16.98 -12.00 -14.05
CA VAL A 112 17.87 -13.16 -14.19
C VAL A 112 17.53 -13.97 -15.43
N ASN A 113 16.24 -14.17 -15.74
CA ASN A 113 15.83 -14.88 -16.94
C ASN A 113 16.31 -14.17 -18.22
N GLU A 114 16.12 -12.85 -18.27
CA GLU A 114 16.58 -12.03 -19.39
C GLU A 114 18.10 -12.09 -19.55
N ALA A 115 18.85 -12.13 -18.45
CA ALA A 115 20.30 -12.26 -18.48
C ALA A 115 20.78 -13.57 -19.14
N PHE A 116 19.97 -14.63 -19.08
CA PHE A 116 20.27 -15.90 -19.76
C PHE A 116 19.90 -15.89 -21.25
N HIS A 117 18.85 -15.16 -21.63
CA HIS A 117 18.43 -15.05 -23.03
C HIS A 117 19.29 -14.06 -23.83
N ASP A 118 19.36 -12.80 -23.37
CA ASP A 118 20.05 -11.70 -24.05
C ASP A 118 20.86 -10.86 -23.04
N PRO A 119 22.09 -11.29 -22.70
CA PRO A 119 22.90 -10.58 -21.71
C PRO A 119 23.25 -9.16 -22.20
N PHE A 120 23.12 -8.19 -21.30
CA PHE A 120 23.41 -6.76 -21.56
C PHE A 120 22.53 -6.06 -22.61
N SER A 121 21.34 -6.61 -22.91
CA SER A 121 20.33 -5.89 -23.69
C SER A 121 19.83 -4.63 -22.96
N THR A 122 19.22 -3.70 -23.70
CA THR A 122 18.56 -2.53 -23.07
C THR A 122 17.45 -2.96 -22.11
N SER A 123 16.70 -4.01 -22.46
CA SER A 123 15.68 -4.64 -21.61
C SER A 123 16.27 -5.16 -20.29
N PHE A 124 17.46 -5.77 -20.31
CA PHE A 124 18.15 -6.23 -19.10
C PHE A 124 18.45 -5.07 -18.14
N PHE A 125 19.00 -3.94 -18.63
CA PHE A 125 19.28 -2.78 -17.78
C PHE A 125 18.00 -2.13 -17.23
N LEU A 126 16.91 -2.12 -18.01
CA LEU A 126 15.61 -1.62 -17.58
C LEU A 126 14.97 -2.53 -16.51
N LEU A 127 15.08 -3.85 -16.66
CA LEU A 127 14.67 -4.82 -15.63
C LEU A 127 15.47 -4.64 -14.34
N LEU A 128 16.80 -4.44 -14.42
CA LEU A 128 17.65 -4.17 -13.26
C LEU A 128 17.19 -2.91 -12.51
N LEU A 129 16.84 -1.85 -13.25
CA LEU A 129 16.27 -0.64 -12.66
C LEU A 129 14.91 -0.93 -11.99
N GLY A 130 14.05 -1.73 -12.62
CA GLY A 130 12.78 -2.19 -12.04
C GLY A 130 12.97 -3.00 -10.74
N VAL A 131 14.00 -3.86 -10.69
CA VAL A 131 14.40 -4.60 -9.47
C VAL A 131 14.83 -3.64 -8.37
N LEU A 132 15.63 -2.63 -8.68
CA LEU A 132 16.07 -1.63 -7.71
C LEU A 132 14.87 -0.81 -7.17
N LEU A 133 13.96 -0.38 -8.04
CA LEU A 133 12.76 0.35 -7.64
C LEU A 133 11.83 -0.50 -6.77
N SER A 134 11.58 -1.76 -7.14
CA SER A 134 10.76 -2.69 -6.33
C SER A 134 11.40 -3.02 -4.99
N PHE A 135 12.74 -3.10 -4.92
CA PHE A 135 13.48 -3.24 -3.67
C PHE A 135 13.28 -2.03 -2.76
N LEU A 136 13.50 -0.82 -3.28
CA LEU A 136 13.30 0.43 -2.53
C LEU A 136 11.86 0.55 -2.03
N TYR A 137 10.88 0.20 -2.86
CA TYR A 137 9.47 0.15 -2.47
C TYR A 137 9.24 -0.84 -1.31
N THR A 138 9.83 -2.04 -1.40
CA THR A 138 9.67 -3.07 -0.37
C THR A 138 10.26 -2.61 0.97
N VAL A 139 11.48 -2.05 0.95
CA VAL A 139 12.22 -1.62 2.14
C VAL A 139 11.57 -0.42 2.80
N PHE A 140 11.29 0.64 2.04
CA PHE A 140 10.82 1.89 2.62
C PHE A 140 9.31 1.92 2.76
N ILE A 141 8.54 1.52 1.75
CA ILE A 141 7.08 1.61 1.79
C ILE A 141 6.47 0.39 2.50
N GLN A 142 6.59 -0.80 1.92
CA GLN A 142 5.87 -1.99 2.38
C GLN A 142 6.22 -2.39 3.83
N ASN A 143 7.51 -2.49 4.15
CA ASN A 143 7.96 -2.90 5.49
C ASN A 143 7.55 -1.92 6.59
N VAL A 144 7.57 -0.62 6.31
CA VAL A 144 7.18 0.43 7.27
C VAL A 144 5.66 0.44 7.47
N LEU A 145 4.87 0.22 6.41
CA LEU A 145 3.41 0.14 6.50
C LEU A 145 2.94 -1.02 7.38
N LEU A 146 3.61 -2.17 7.37
CA LEU A 146 3.28 -3.30 8.27
C LEU A 146 3.47 -2.95 9.75
N ILE A 147 4.46 -2.10 10.08
CA ILE A 147 4.61 -1.58 11.45
C ILE A 147 3.48 -0.58 11.76
N GLY A 148 3.11 0.25 10.79
CA GLY A 148 1.98 1.17 10.90
C GLY A 148 0.64 0.46 11.13
N GLU A 149 0.41 -0.66 10.46
CA GLU A 149 -0.75 -1.54 10.68
C GLU A 149 -0.74 -2.07 12.12
N ALA A 150 0.36 -2.67 12.55
CA ALA A 150 0.51 -3.16 13.91
C ALA A 150 0.21 -2.06 14.94
N ARG A 151 0.77 -0.85 14.74
CA ARG A 151 0.51 0.30 15.63
C ARG A 151 -0.95 0.67 15.68
N PHE A 152 -1.61 0.77 14.53
CA PHE A 152 -3.02 1.11 14.47
C PHE A 152 -3.87 0.09 15.23
N PHE A 153 -3.66 -1.21 15.04
CA PHE A 153 -4.44 -2.24 15.72
C PHE A 153 -4.19 -2.28 17.24
N LEU A 154 -2.96 -1.98 17.68
CA LEU A 154 -2.65 -1.84 19.10
C LEU A 154 -3.37 -0.66 19.74
N GLU A 155 -3.41 0.50 19.06
CA GLU A 155 -4.14 1.68 19.53
C GLU A 155 -5.67 1.47 19.44
N ALA A 156 -6.19 0.87 18.37
CA ALA A 156 -7.62 0.72 18.11
C ALA A 156 -8.34 -0.22 19.09
N ARG A 157 -7.56 -1.05 19.81
CA ARG A 157 -8.06 -1.87 20.92
C ARG A 157 -8.49 -1.04 22.12
N THR A 158 -7.73 0.02 22.41
CA THR A 158 -7.89 0.83 23.62
C THR A 158 -8.66 2.11 23.30
N TYR A 159 -8.34 2.75 22.18
CA TYR A 159 -8.86 4.06 21.80
C TYR A 159 -9.91 3.95 20.69
N GLN A 160 -11.07 4.58 20.89
CA GLN A 160 -12.16 4.59 19.90
C GLN A 160 -11.89 5.59 18.75
N LYS A 161 -11.13 6.65 19.02
CA LYS A 161 -10.83 7.70 18.03
C LYS A 161 -9.44 7.54 17.40
N THR A 162 -9.05 6.32 17.04
CA THR A 162 -7.85 6.12 16.22
C THR A 162 -8.05 6.65 14.80
N THR A 163 -7.01 7.25 14.22
CA THR A 163 -7.05 7.83 12.87
C THR A 163 -6.33 6.91 11.88
N ILE A 164 -6.86 6.81 10.65
CA ILE A 164 -6.24 5.99 9.58
C ILE A 164 -4.81 6.47 9.26
N GLY A 165 -4.55 7.77 9.43
CA GLY A 165 -3.23 8.37 9.26
C GLY A 165 -2.16 7.87 10.24
N LYS A 166 -2.49 7.01 11.20
CA LYS A 166 -1.52 6.27 12.04
C LYS A 166 -0.74 5.21 11.25
N LEU A 167 -1.27 4.76 10.11
CA LEU A 167 -0.55 3.88 9.18
C LEU A 167 0.83 4.44 8.79
N PHE A 168 0.94 5.77 8.68
CA PHE A 168 2.16 6.47 8.30
C PHE A 168 2.86 7.14 9.50
N PHE A 169 2.65 6.68 10.74
CA PHE A 169 3.18 7.38 11.92
C PHE A 169 4.71 7.48 11.93
N LEU A 170 5.43 6.45 11.49
CA LEU A 170 6.90 6.47 11.42
C LEU A 170 7.42 7.54 10.46
N TYR A 171 6.68 7.83 9.39
CA TYR A 171 7.00 8.93 8.48
C TYR A 171 6.74 10.29 9.11
N LYS A 172 5.64 10.44 9.86
CA LYS A 172 5.32 11.69 10.59
C LYS A 172 6.35 12.01 11.67
N VAL A 173 6.87 10.98 12.34
CA VAL A 173 7.92 11.11 13.36
C VAL A 173 9.32 11.22 12.74
N ASN A 174 9.44 11.07 11.40
CA ASN A 174 10.70 11.03 10.67
C ASN A 174 11.68 9.95 11.19
N PHE A 175 11.14 8.86 11.73
CA PHE A 175 11.90 7.74 12.31
C PHE A 175 11.50 6.43 11.61
N PHE A 176 11.69 6.38 10.29
CA PHE A 176 11.29 5.22 9.48
C PHE A 176 12.46 4.33 9.05
N SER A 177 13.67 4.89 8.91
CA SER A 177 14.84 4.18 8.36
C SER A 177 15.31 3.02 9.25
N HIS A 178 15.39 3.23 10.56
CA HIS A 178 15.85 2.20 11.49
C HIS A 178 14.87 1.02 11.60
N PRO A 179 13.55 1.23 11.82
CA PRO A 179 12.58 0.13 11.79
C PRO A 179 12.48 -0.55 10.42
N ALA A 180 12.61 0.22 9.32
CA ALA A 180 12.64 -0.34 7.96
C ALA A 180 13.79 -1.35 7.79
N TRP A 181 15.00 -1.02 8.26
CA TRP A 181 16.15 -1.93 8.20
C TRP A 181 15.92 -3.23 8.99
N ILE A 182 15.33 -3.15 10.19
CA ILE A 182 15.02 -4.33 11.01
C ILE A 182 14.01 -5.23 10.31
N MET A 183 12.97 -4.64 9.71
CA MET A 183 11.99 -5.37 8.92
C MET A 183 12.61 -5.99 7.66
N THR A 184 13.53 -5.30 6.99
CA THR A 184 14.27 -5.86 5.85
C THR A 184 15.11 -7.08 6.28
N CYS A 185 15.83 -6.98 7.40
CA CYS A 185 16.54 -8.14 7.97
C CYS A 185 15.59 -9.31 8.28
N ARG A 186 14.40 -9.02 8.83
CA ARG A 186 13.35 -10.04 9.06
C ARG A 186 12.94 -10.70 7.75
N CYS A 187 12.69 -9.92 6.69
CA CYS A 187 12.32 -10.44 5.39
C CYS A 187 13.43 -11.31 4.78
N VAL A 188 14.70 -10.86 4.81
CA VAL A 188 15.85 -11.62 4.31
C VAL A 188 16.00 -12.95 5.05
N PHE A 189 15.97 -12.94 6.39
CA PHE A 189 16.06 -14.18 7.15
C PHE A 189 14.87 -15.09 6.89
N GLN A 190 13.65 -14.54 6.77
CA GLN A 190 12.48 -15.33 6.43
C GLN A 190 12.62 -15.96 5.04
N THR A 191 13.15 -15.25 4.04
CA THR A 191 13.41 -15.80 2.70
C THR A 191 14.39 -16.98 2.76
N PHE A 192 15.49 -16.86 3.51
CA PHE A 192 16.41 -17.99 3.71
C PHE A 192 15.74 -19.17 4.42
N TRP A 193 14.92 -18.92 5.43
CA TRP A 193 14.20 -20.00 6.11
C TRP A 193 13.12 -20.61 5.23
N ASN A 194 12.50 -19.86 4.31
CA ASN A 194 11.53 -20.39 3.36
C ASN A 194 12.13 -21.42 2.39
N LEU A 195 13.46 -21.45 2.22
CA LEU A 195 14.15 -22.54 1.49
C LEU A 195 13.97 -23.89 2.21
N THR A 196 13.72 -23.88 3.52
CA THR A 196 13.35 -25.06 4.30
C THR A 196 11.86 -25.03 4.60
N PHE A 197 11.09 -26.02 4.16
CA PHE A 197 9.63 -26.02 4.38
C PHE A 197 9.28 -25.94 5.89
N ILE A 198 9.92 -26.77 6.71
CA ILE A 198 9.68 -26.81 8.16
C ILE A 198 10.24 -25.56 8.87
N GLY A 199 11.46 -25.14 8.53
CA GLY A 199 12.10 -23.98 9.14
C GLY A 199 11.37 -22.68 8.82
N GLY A 200 10.88 -22.53 7.58
CA GLY A 200 10.08 -21.39 7.13
C GLY A 200 8.84 -21.18 7.97
N ILE A 201 8.06 -22.25 8.23
CA ILE A 201 6.86 -22.18 9.07
C ILE A 201 7.23 -21.80 10.51
N ILE A 202 8.21 -22.46 11.12
CA ILE A 202 8.60 -22.21 12.52
C ILE A 202 9.10 -20.77 12.70
N LYS A 203 9.89 -20.26 11.75
CA LYS A 203 10.47 -18.91 11.82
C LYS A 203 9.47 -17.81 11.47
N LYS A 204 8.48 -18.09 10.62
CA LYS A 204 7.35 -17.19 10.39
C LYS A 204 6.63 -16.83 11.69
N TYR A 205 6.35 -17.83 12.53
CA TYR A 205 5.75 -17.62 13.85
C TYR A 205 6.74 -17.05 14.88
N GLU A 206 8.03 -17.35 14.79
CA GLU A 206 9.02 -16.74 15.69
C GLU A 206 9.17 -15.23 15.46
N TYR A 207 9.05 -14.78 14.20
CA TYR A 207 9.24 -13.39 13.78
C TYR A 207 7.93 -12.60 13.62
N SER A 208 6.78 -13.18 13.98
CA SER A 208 5.47 -12.52 13.85
C SER A 208 5.29 -11.33 14.79
N MET A 209 6.01 -11.30 15.92
CA MET A 209 5.88 -10.25 16.93
C MET A 209 6.77 -9.03 16.66
N ILE A 210 7.78 -9.13 15.78
CA ILE A 210 8.69 -8.03 15.42
C ILE A 210 7.96 -6.73 15.02
N PRO A 211 6.98 -6.72 14.10
CA PRO A 211 6.29 -5.49 13.72
C PRO A 211 5.57 -4.82 14.90
N TYR A 212 5.00 -5.62 15.82
CA TYR A 212 4.33 -5.09 17.02
C TYR A 212 5.31 -4.50 18.04
N ILE A 213 6.48 -5.15 18.20
CA ILE A 213 7.57 -4.64 19.07
C ILE A 213 8.09 -3.29 18.54
N LEU A 214 8.30 -3.18 17.23
CA LEU A 214 8.76 -1.94 16.59
C LEU A 214 7.69 -0.85 16.57
N ALA A 215 6.40 -1.23 16.52
CA ALA A 215 5.29 -0.31 16.65
C ALA A 215 5.23 0.32 18.05
N GLU A 216 5.63 -0.42 19.08
CA GLU A 216 5.70 0.07 20.44
C GLU A 216 6.93 0.94 20.68
N ASN A 217 8.10 0.41 20.32
CA ASN A 217 9.38 1.09 20.51
C ASN A 217 10.20 1.06 19.22
N PRO A 218 10.12 2.11 18.39
CA PRO A 218 10.83 2.11 17.11
C PRO A 218 12.35 2.29 17.28
N THR A 219 12.83 2.82 18.42
CA THR A 219 14.27 3.01 18.70
C THR A 219 15.02 1.71 19.01
N MET A 220 14.30 0.59 19.11
CA MET A 220 14.87 -0.69 19.51
C MET A 220 15.90 -1.22 18.52
N GLY A 221 17.03 -1.72 19.03
CA GLY A 221 18.06 -2.35 18.21
C GLY A 221 17.61 -3.68 17.60
N ARG A 222 18.12 -4.00 16.40
CA ARG A 222 17.82 -5.25 15.67
C ARG A 222 17.98 -6.51 16.54
N LYS A 223 19.08 -6.64 17.29
CA LYS A 223 19.34 -7.83 18.12
C LYS A 223 18.26 -8.00 19.19
N ASP A 224 17.81 -6.89 19.77
CA ASP A 224 16.84 -6.87 20.85
C ASP A 224 15.44 -7.19 20.35
N ALA A 225 15.03 -6.60 19.21
CA ALA A 225 13.74 -6.90 18.58
C ALA A 225 13.59 -8.40 18.24
N PHE A 226 14.63 -9.01 17.65
CA PHE A 226 14.63 -10.44 17.34
C PHE A 226 14.67 -11.31 18.59
N PHE A 227 15.44 -10.90 19.61
CA PHE A 227 15.49 -11.60 20.88
C PHE A 227 14.12 -11.60 21.58
N LEU A 228 13.49 -10.43 21.71
CA LEU A 228 12.18 -10.29 22.34
C LEU A 228 11.10 -11.08 21.59
N SER A 229 11.06 -10.99 20.26
CA SER A 229 10.11 -11.76 19.45
C SER A 229 10.26 -13.27 19.68
N ARG A 230 11.51 -13.77 19.72
CA ARG A 230 11.79 -15.18 20.00
C ARG A 230 11.34 -15.60 21.41
N GLN A 231 11.57 -14.75 22.42
CA GLN A 231 11.18 -15.05 23.79
C GLN A 231 9.67 -15.02 23.99
N LEU A 232 8.96 -14.02 23.44
CA LEU A 232 7.49 -13.96 23.49
C LEU A 232 6.85 -15.20 22.86
N MET A 233 7.46 -15.70 21.77
CA MET A 233 6.95 -16.85 21.04
C MET A 233 7.41 -18.21 21.57
N ARG A 234 8.33 -18.27 22.55
CA ARG A 234 8.80 -19.53 23.13
C ARG A 234 7.64 -20.26 23.82
N GLY A 235 7.35 -21.49 23.37
CA GLY A 235 6.19 -22.27 23.84
C GLY A 235 4.83 -21.85 23.26
N ASN A 236 4.76 -20.73 22.51
CA ASN A 236 3.50 -20.22 21.93
C ASN A 236 3.39 -20.42 20.41
N LYS A 237 4.47 -20.78 19.70
CA LYS A 237 4.48 -20.98 18.23
C LYS A 237 3.38 -21.93 17.74
N TRP A 238 3.29 -23.13 18.32
CA TRP A 238 2.28 -24.13 17.96
C TRP A 238 0.86 -23.65 18.26
N ARG A 239 0.69 -22.91 19.37
CA ARG A 239 -0.63 -22.37 19.75
C ARG A 239 -1.08 -21.27 18.80
N MET A 240 -0.15 -20.43 18.33
CA MET A 240 -0.43 -19.41 17.31
C MET A 240 -0.77 -20.07 15.95
N PHE A 241 -0.06 -21.15 15.58
CA PHE A 241 -0.41 -21.95 14.41
C PHE A 241 -1.84 -22.51 14.50
N LEU A 242 -2.21 -23.12 15.63
CA LEU A 242 -3.58 -23.61 15.88
C LEU A 242 -4.63 -22.50 15.98
N LEU A 243 -4.22 -21.27 16.31
CA LEU A 243 -5.08 -20.09 16.27
C LEU A 243 -5.36 -19.70 14.82
N HIS A 244 -4.34 -19.57 13.97
CA HIS A 244 -4.53 -19.30 12.53
C HIS A 244 -5.29 -20.42 11.82
N LEU A 245 -5.02 -21.69 12.15
CA LEU A 245 -5.78 -22.83 11.62
C LEU A 245 -7.27 -22.75 11.96
N SER A 246 -7.63 -22.17 13.11
CA SER A 246 -9.04 -21.97 13.48
C SER A 246 -9.75 -20.87 12.68
N PHE A 247 -9.06 -20.17 11.79
CA PHE A 247 -9.66 -19.24 10.82
C PHE A 247 -9.86 -19.88 9.44
N ILE A 248 -9.36 -21.09 9.20
CA ILE A 248 -9.43 -21.73 7.88
C ILE A 248 -10.87 -21.93 7.39
N GLY A 249 -11.82 -22.17 8.31
CA GLY A 249 -13.25 -22.26 7.96
C GLY A 249 -13.81 -20.94 7.41
N TRP A 250 -13.30 -19.80 7.88
CA TRP A 250 -13.66 -18.49 7.32
C TRP A 250 -13.02 -18.27 5.95
N SER A 251 -11.81 -18.76 5.73
CA SER A 251 -11.15 -18.70 4.42
C SER A 251 -11.89 -19.53 3.35
N ILE A 252 -12.40 -20.71 3.73
CA ILE A 252 -13.25 -21.53 2.83
C ILE A 252 -14.54 -20.78 2.50
N LEU A 253 -15.18 -20.17 3.50
CA LEU A 253 -16.38 -19.36 3.28
C LEU A 253 -16.08 -18.14 2.40
N SER A 254 -14.89 -17.53 2.56
CA SER A 254 -14.48 -16.40 1.73
C SER A 254 -14.35 -16.78 0.25
N LEU A 255 -13.83 -17.97 -0.03
CA LEU A 255 -13.74 -18.51 -1.39
C LEU A 255 -15.13 -18.58 -2.07
N LEU A 256 -16.17 -18.95 -1.32
CA LEU A 256 -17.57 -18.94 -1.80
C LEU A 256 -18.11 -17.52 -2.05
N THR A 257 -17.56 -16.51 -1.38
CA THR A 257 -17.94 -15.10 -1.55
C THR A 257 -17.01 -14.32 -2.50
N PHE A 258 -16.24 -15.03 -3.33
CA PHE A 258 -15.26 -14.44 -4.25
C PHE A 258 -14.23 -13.51 -3.57
N GLY A 259 -13.88 -13.80 -2.30
CA GLY A 259 -12.86 -13.04 -1.55
C GLY A 259 -13.36 -11.77 -0.84
N ILE A 260 -14.64 -11.40 -0.99
CA ILE A 260 -15.20 -10.19 -0.35
C ILE A 260 -15.22 -10.32 1.18
N LEU A 261 -15.56 -11.51 1.69
CA LEU A 261 -15.59 -11.78 3.12
C LEU A 261 -14.20 -11.62 3.76
N ASP A 262 -13.13 -11.99 3.06
CA ASP A 262 -11.77 -11.82 3.59
C ASP A 262 -11.44 -10.36 3.84
N PHE A 263 -11.80 -9.45 2.94
CA PHE A 263 -11.56 -8.02 3.11
C PHE A 263 -12.41 -7.40 4.21
N LEU A 264 -13.70 -7.71 4.23
CA LEU A 264 -14.64 -7.06 5.14
C LEU A 264 -14.53 -7.59 6.56
N PHE A 265 -14.21 -8.87 6.75
CA PHE A 265 -14.30 -9.50 8.06
C PHE A 265 -13.05 -10.29 8.45
N VAL A 266 -12.57 -11.22 7.61
CA VAL A 266 -11.53 -12.17 8.05
C VAL A 266 -10.19 -11.47 8.33
N ASN A 267 -9.72 -10.61 7.43
CA ASN A 267 -8.46 -9.89 7.59
C ASN A 267 -8.47 -8.95 8.82
N PRO A 268 -9.48 -8.06 9.00
CA PRO A 268 -9.58 -7.24 10.21
C PRO A 268 -9.71 -8.05 11.50
N TYR A 269 -10.41 -9.18 11.45
CA TYR A 269 -10.62 -10.02 12.62
C TYR A 269 -9.37 -10.80 13.01
N GLN A 270 -8.63 -11.35 12.04
CA GLN A 270 -7.39 -12.07 12.28
C GLN A 270 -6.29 -11.14 12.79
N THR A 271 -6.11 -9.98 12.15
CA THR A 271 -5.13 -8.96 12.57
C THR A 271 -5.43 -8.41 13.97
N ALA A 272 -6.71 -8.17 14.29
CA ALA A 272 -7.13 -7.81 15.65
C ALA A 272 -6.80 -8.92 16.65
N THR A 273 -7.02 -10.19 16.28
CA THR A 273 -6.71 -11.34 17.15
C THR A 273 -5.21 -11.48 17.39
N ASP A 274 -4.39 -11.21 16.37
CA ASP A 274 -2.93 -11.22 16.50
C ASP A 274 -2.41 -10.06 17.37
N ALA A 275 -3.05 -8.88 17.30
CA ALA A 275 -2.76 -7.76 18.20
C ALA A 275 -3.12 -8.08 19.67
N GLU A 276 -4.27 -8.71 19.92
CA GLU A 276 -4.67 -9.18 21.26
C GLU A 276 -3.70 -10.24 21.80
N LEU A 277 -3.24 -11.15 20.94
CA LEU A 277 -2.24 -12.14 21.29
C LEU A 277 -0.94 -11.46 21.72
N TYR A 278 -0.44 -10.49 20.92
CA TYR A 278 0.76 -9.72 21.26
C TYR A 278 0.62 -9.05 22.64
N MET A 279 -0.49 -8.34 22.89
CA MET A 279 -0.70 -7.66 24.18
C MET A 279 -0.75 -8.64 25.35
N THR A 280 -1.35 -9.81 25.16
CA THR A 280 -1.39 -10.84 26.20
C THR A 280 0.00 -11.43 26.48
N LEU A 281 0.79 -11.69 25.44
CA LEU A 281 2.17 -12.19 25.58
C LEU A 281 3.06 -11.15 26.25
N ARG A 282 3.01 -9.90 25.79
CA ARG A 282 3.72 -8.75 26.34
C ARG A 282 3.41 -8.56 27.82
N LYS A 283 2.12 -8.53 28.20
CA LYS A 283 1.69 -8.38 29.59
C LYS A 283 2.27 -9.46 30.50
N ASN A 284 2.24 -10.72 30.07
CA ASN A 284 2.82 -11.82 30.84
C ASN A 284 4.34 -11.70 30.95
N TYR A 285 5.01 -11.26 29.88
CA TYR A 285 6.46 -11.06 29.85
C TYR A 285 6.92 -9.97 30.82
N ILE A 286 6.24 -8.82 30.83
CA ILE A 286 6.48 -7.71 31.76
C ILE A 286 6.23 -8.17 33.20
N ARG A 287 5.12 -8.87 33.46
CA ARG A 287 4.80 -9.41 34.80
C ARG A 287 5.86 -10.39 35.32
N SER A 288 6.48 -11.17 34.43
CA SER A 288 7.58 -12.08 34.81
C SER A 288 8.94 -11.40 35.02
N ARG A 289 9.05 -10.07 34.79
CA ARG A 289 10.32 -9.30 34.83
C ARG A 289 11.44 -9.99 34.04
N ALA A 290 11.09 -10.54 32.87
CA ALA A 290 12.00 -11.26 31.99
C ALA A 290 13.04 -10.31 31.36
N PRO A 291 14.21 -10.80 30.90
CA PRO A 291 15.29 -9.92 30.44
C PRO A 291 14.83 -8.94 29.35
N ARG A 292 15.21 -7.67 29.48
CA ARG A 292 14.89 -6.58 28.54
C ARG A 292 13.41 -6.21 28.45
N TYR A 293 12.61 -6.53 29.49
CA TYR A 293 11.21 -6.08 29.57
C TYR A 293 11.05 -4.56 29.56
N GLU A 294 12.07 -3.81 30.03
CA GLU A 294 12.13 -2.34 30.05
C GLU A 294 12.02 -1.69 28.66
N LEU A 295 12.34 -2.45 27.60
CA LEU A 295 12.21 -1.97 26.23
C LEU A 295 10.75 -1.82 25.79
N PHE A 296 9.79 -2.42 26.51
CA PHE A 296 8.35 -2.18 26.34
C PHE A 296 7.94 -0.91 27.07
N ASN A 297 8.05 0.23 26.38
CA ASN A 297 7.96 1.56 26.98
C ASN A 297 6.64 2.30 26.73
N ASP A 298 5.61 1.64 26.18
CA ASP A 298 4.32 2.28 25.90
C ASP A 298 3.18 1.68 26.76
N PRO A 299 3.04 2.12 28.03
CA PRO A 299 1.97 1.65 28.91
C PRO A 299 0.58 2.08 28.44
N LEU A 300 0.49 3.16 27.65
CA LEU A 300 -0.76 3.74 27.15
C LEU A 300 -1.47 2.83 26.15
N LEU A 301 -0.78 1.82 25.64
CA LEU A 301 -1.42 0.77 24.85
C LEU A 301 -2.27 -0.15 25.71
N GLU A 302 -1.99 -0.33 27.01
CA GLU A 302 -2.77 -1.24 27.87
C GLU A 302 -4.08 -0.64 28.34
N GLN A 303 -4.04 0.64 28.73
CA GLN A 303 -5.14 1.32 29.38
C GLN A 303 -5.23 2.77 28.89
N GLU A 304 -6.46 3.24 28.74
CA GLU A 304 -6.77 4.64 28.49
C GLU A 304 -6.61 5.44 29.79
N LEU A 305 -5.95 6.60 29.71
CA LEU A 305 -5.81 7.52 30.83
C LEU A 305 -7.18 8.11 31.19
N SER A 306 -7.43 8.36 32.47
CA SER A 306 -8.57 9.19 32.87
C SER A 306 -8.37 10.63 32.38
N ASP A 307 -9.47 11.37 32.22
CA ASP A 307 -9.40 12.77 31.77
C ASP A 307 -8.52 13.62 32.71
N ASP A 308 -8.63 13.39 34.02
CA ASP A 308 -7.82 14.07 35.03
C ASP A 308 -6.32 13.72 34.89
N GLU A 309 -5.97 12.44 34.73
CA GLU A 309 -4.57 12.02 34.51
C GLU A 309 -4.01 12.59 33.22
N LEU A 310 -4.81 12.65 32.16
CA LEU A 310 -4.43 13.22 30.88
C LEU A 310 -4.16 14.73 31.02
N LEU A 311 -5.02 15.46 31.74
CA LEU A 311 -4.85 16.89 32.01
C LEU A 311 -3.61 17.15 32.87
N ILE A 312 -3.39 16.34 33.92
CA ILE A 312 -2.19 16.44 34.77
C ILE A 312 -0.93 16.20 33.94
N ARG A 313 -0.88 15.11 33.15
CA ARG A 313 0.28 14.82 32.30
C ARG A 313 0.50 15.90 31.26
N LYS A 314 -0.56 16.48 30.71
CA LYS A 314 -0.47 17.61 29.79
C LYS A 314 0.08 18.87 30.47
N ALA A 315 -0.35 19.15 31.70
CA ALA A 315 0.16 20.29 32.47
C ALA A 315 1.64 20.12 32.86
N LEU A 316 2.07 18.88 33.14
CA LEU A 316 3.46 18.54 33.42
C LEU A 316 4.33 18.45 32.16
N TYR A 317 3.71 18.35 30.98
CA TYR A 317 4.42 18.27 29.71
C TYR A 317 4.87 19.67 29.28
N ASP A 318 6.11 20.02 29.60
CA ASP A 318 6.75 21.23 29.11
C ASP A 318 7.21 21.02 27.66
N ASP A 319 6.53 21.68 26.74
CA ASP A 319 6.79 21.62 25.29
C ASP A 319 6.99 23.03 24.73
N SER A 320 7.46 23.98 25.55
CA SER A 320 7.65 25.39 25.20
C SER A 320 8.33 25.62 23.84
N GLU A 321 9.27 24.75 23.45
CA GLU A 321 9.90 24.75 22.13
C GLU A 321 9.52 23.57 21.20
N GLY A 322 8.66 22.67 21.67
CA GLY A 322 8.34 21.44 20.96
C GLY A 322 7.11 21.52 20.06
N PRO A 323 6.84 20.44 19.31
CA PRO A 323 5.90 20.46 18.19
C PRO A 323 4.41 20.52 18.57
N TYR A 324 4.03 20.23 19.82
CA TYR A 324 2.65 20.06 20.25
C TYR A 324 2.04 21.32 20.89
N THR A 325 2.84 22.35 21.19
CA THR A 325 2.35 23.63 21.78
C THR A 325 1.39 24.43 20.93
N LYS A 326 1.54 24.44 19.59
CA LYS A 326 0.80 25.39 18.72
C LYS A 326 -0.44 24.83 18.04
N ILE A 327 -0.61 23.50 17.97
CA ILE A 327 -1.55 22.87 17.00
C ILE A 327 -2.42 21.75 17.63
N ALA A 328 -2.09 21.26 18.83
CA ALA A 328 -2.67 20.02 19.31
C ALA A 328 -3.97 20.21 20.11
N TYR A 329 -5.10 20.26 19.40
CA TYR A 329 -6.38 19.85 19.97
C TYR A 329 -6.39 18.32 20.08
N PHE A 330 -6.36 17.79 21.29
CA PHE A 330 -6.49 16.36 21.53
C PHE A 330 -7.95 16.05 21.80
N GLU A 331 -8.58 15.26 20.93
CA GLU A 331 -9.93 14.78 21.19
C GLU A 331 -9.89 13.73 22.31
N PRO A 332 -10.85 13.74 23.25
CA PRO A 332 -11.00 12.67 24.22
C PRO A 332 -11.16 11.32 23.50
N HIS A 333 -10.63 10.26 24.10
CA HIS A 333 -10.58 8.91 23.54
C HIS A 333 -9.65 8.70 22.32
N GLN A 334 -8.67 9.59 22.13
CA GLN A 334 -7.58 9.45 21.17
C GLN A 334 -6.25 9.20 21.89
N TYR A 335 -5.38 8.38 21.30
CA TYR A 335 -4.04 8.14 21.82
C TYR A 335 -3.26 9.47 21.97
N PRO A 336 -2.75 9.80 23.18
CA PRO A 336 -2.03 11.04 23.44
C PRO A 336 -0.62 10.98 22.81
N ALA A 337 -0.52 11.43 21.57
CA ALA A 337 0.71 11.31 20.77
C ALA A 337 1.94 12.01 21.40
N PHE A 338 1.73 13.06 22.19
CA PHE A 338 2.78 13.78 22.92
C PHE A 338 3.42 12.95 24.04
N LEU A 339 2.77 11.88 24.51
CA LEU A 339 3.33 10.95 25.50
C LEU A 339 4.02 9.75 24.85
N PHE A 340 4.10 9.71 23.52
CA PHE A 340 4.81 8.64 22.82
C PHE A 340 6.32 8.75 23.10
N SER A 341 7.02 7.61 23.11
CA SER A 341 8.45 7.58 23.45
C SER A 341 9.33 8.33 22.44
N VAL A 342 8.86 8.52 21.20
CA VAL A 342 9.60 9.23 20.15
C VAL A 342 8.79 10.41 19.63
N GLN A 343 9.32 11.61 19.82
CA GLN A 343 8.68 12.84 19.37
C GLN A 343 9.10 13.18 17.92
N PRO A 344 8.18 13.69 17.09
CA PRO A 344 8.52 14.20 15.76
C PRO A 344 9.44 15.43 15.87
N PRO A 345 10.33 15.66 14.91
CA PRO A 345 11.03 16.95 14.82
C PRO A 345 10.02 18.07 14.55
N VAL A 346 10.28 19.29 15.05
CA VAL A 346 9.38 20.46 14.88
C VAL A 346 8.97 20.69 13.43
N ARG A 347 9.89 20.46 12.48
CA ARG A 347 9.64 20.60 11.03
C ARG A 347 8.56 19.65 10.48
N ALA A 348 8.31 18.52 11.14
CA ALA A 348 7.35 17.51 10.68
C ALA A 348 5.92 17.76 11.16
N VAL A 349 5.71 18.72 12.08
CA VAL A 349 4.38 19.06 12.57
C VAL A 349 3.80 20.20 11.75
N HIS A 350 2.89 19.82 10.86
CA HIS A 350 2.13 20.72 10.02
C HIS A 350 0.67 20.74 10.42
N GLN A 351 0.00 21.87 10.18
CA GLN A 351 -1.45 21.95 10.31
C GLN A 351 -2.12 20.91 9.41
N PRO A 352 -3.28 20.34 9.84
CA PRO A 352 -4.04 19.42 9.01
C PRO A 352 -4.35 20.06 7.66
N MET A 353 -4.07 19.34 6.58
CA MET A 353 -4.36 19.80 5.22
C MET A 353 -5.87 20.00 5.08
N ALA A 354 -6.28 21.13 4.47
CA ALA A 354 -7.68 21.46 4.23
C ALA A 354 -8.09 21.05 2.80
N PRO A 355 -8.66 19.84 2.60
CA PRO A 355 -9.00 19.34 1.27
C PRO A 355 -10.19 20.06 0.63
N THR A 356 -10.96 20.83 1.41
CA THR A 356 -12.17 21.55 0.96
C THR A 356 -11.90 22.97 0.48
N ALA A 357 -10.64 23.41 0.43
CA ALA A 357 -10.31 24.78 0.09
C ALA A 357 -10.52 25.06 -1.41
N SER A 358 -11.04 26.24 -1.77
CA SER A 358 -11.19 26.66 -3.18
C SER A 358 -9.85 26.98 -3.84
N TYR A 359 -9.75 26.77 -5.16
CA TYR A 359 -8.51 26.96 -5.93
C TYR A 359 -8.69 28.09 -6.96
N HIS A 360 -7.66 28.91 -7.13
CA HIS A 360 -7.64 29.95 -8.16
C HIS A 360 -7.50 29.29 -9.56
N PRO A 361 -8.11 29.83 -10.63
CA PRO A 361 -8.06 29.21 -11.97
C PRO A 361 -6.64 28.88 -12.44
N LEU A 362 -5.68 29.78 -12.21
CA LEU A 362 -4.29 29.55 -12.56
C LEU A 362 -3.64 28.39 -11.76
N THR A 363 -4.02 28.22 -10.49
CA THR A 363 -3.55 27.08 -9.69
C THR A 363 -4.15 25.77 -10.20
N LEU A 364 -5.40 25.77 -10.67
CA LEU A 364 -6.02 24.61 -11.32
C LEU A 364 -5.33 24.26 -12.65
N ALA A 365 -4.99 25.27 -13.47
CA ALA A 365 -4.22 25.06 -14.70
C ALA A 365 -2.84 24.44 -14.41
N SER A 366 -2.15 24.88 -13.36
CA SER A 366 -0.89 24.26 -12.95
C SER A 366 -1.07 22.83 -12.42
N LEU A 367 -2.17 22.56 -11.72
CA LEU A 367 -2.50 21.21 -11.22
C LEU A 367 -2.80 20.24 -12.36
N PHE A 368 -3.43 20.71 -13.43
CA PHE A 368 -3.66 19.91 -14.64
C PHE A 368 -2.33 19.33 -15.16
N PHE A 369 -1.34 20.19 -15.44
CA PHE A 369 -0.04 19.73 -15.94
C PHE A 369 0.69 18.84 -14.93
N LEU A 370 0.64 19.19 -13.64
CA LEU A 370 1.24 18.37 -12.59
C LEU A 370 0.64 16.95 -12.58
N PHE A 371 -0.69 16.84 -12.59
CA PHE A 371 -1.36 15.54 -12.60
C PHE A 371 -1.12 14.76 -13.89
N SER A 372 -1.02 15.42 -15.04
CA SER A 372 -0.67 14.78 -16.31
C SER A 372 0.73 14.19 -16.31
N ILE A 373 1.72 14.91 -15.77
CA ILE A 373 3.10 14.43 -15.64
C ILE A 373 3.19 13.31 -14.60
N LEU A 374 2.52 13.46 -13.46
CA LEU A 374 2.48 12.42 -12.42
C LEU A 374 1.80 11.13 -12.93
N GLY A 375 0.74 11.25 -13.73
CA GLY A 375 0.11 10.12 -14.39
C GLY A 375 1.08 9.39 -15.33
N TRP A 376 1.81 10.15 -16.14
CA TRP A 376 2.85 9.60 -17.02
C TRP A 376 3.96 8.88 -16.25
N ILE A 377 4.49 9.49 -15.18
CA ILE A 377 5.48 8.87 -14.30
C ILE A 377 4.93 7.58 -13.68
N LEU A 378 3.67 7.61 -13.23
CA LEU A 378 3.04 6.46 -12.60
C LEU A 378 2.88 5.29 -13.57
N GLU A 379 2.38 5.52 -14.78
CA GLU A 379 2.22 4.45 -15.78
C GLU A 379 3.58 3.90 -16.21
N THR A 380 4.53 4.77 -16.55
CA THR A 380 5.88 4.37 -16.99
C THR A 380 6.62 3.56 -15.93
N LEU A 381 6.62 4.00 -14.66
CA LEU A 381 7.25 3.25 -13.57
C LEU A 381 6.55 1.91 -13.32
N SER A 382 5.23 1.88 -13.42
CA SER A 382 4.47 0.65 -13.20
C SER A 382 4.76 -0.38 -14.30
N TYR A 383 4.83 0.02 -15.57
CA TYR A 383 5.24 -0.86 -16.66
C TYR A 383 6.69 -1.29 -16.56
N LEU A 384 7.60 -0.36 -16.23
CA LEU A 384 9.01 -0.68 -16.05
C LEU A 384 9.22 -1.75 -14.97
N THR A 385 8.52 -1.64 -13.85
CA THR A 385 8.61 -2.61 -12.76
C THR A 385 7.93 -3.94 -13.05
N MET A 386 6.87 -3.94 -13.89
CA MET A 386 6.12 -5.16 -14.21
C MET A 386 6.72 -5.93 -15.40
N GLU A 387 7.10 -5.24 -16.47
CA GLU A 387 7.51 -5.86 -17.75
C GLU A 387 8.95 -5.52 -18.17
N GLY A 388 9.62 -4.58 -17.51
CA GLY A 388 11.01 -4.24 -17.87
C GLY A 388 11.16 -3.48 -19.18
N VAL A 389 10.06 -3.03 -19.78
CA VAL A 389 10.06 -2.26 -21.03
C VAL A 389 9.75 -0.80 -20.72
N PHE A 390 10.57 0.10 -21.26
CA PHE A 390 10.26 1.52 -21.29
C PHE A 390 9.29 1.77 -22.45
N LEU A 391 8.00 1.83 -22.14
CA LEU A 391 6.97 2.09 -23.13
C LEU A 391 6.26 3.40 -22.80
N ASN A 392 6.32 4.37 -23.71
CA ASN A 392 5.45 5.53 -23.64
C ASN A 392 4.08 5.16 -24.21
N ARG A 393 3.08 4.96 -23.35
CA ARG A 393 1.71 4.58 -23.75
C ARG A 393 0.81 5.75 -24.06
N SER A 394 1.24 6.98 -23.76
CA SER A 394 0.44 8.15 -24.12
C SER A 394 0.30 8.24 -25.63
N ILE A 395 -0.87 8.69 -26.09
CA ILE A 395 -1.10 9.13 -27.47
C ILE A 395 -0.07 10.21 -27.87
N LEU A 396 0.38 10.98 -26.88
CA LEU A 396 1.33 12.07 -27.01
C LEU A 396 2.78 11.59 -26.84
N LEU A 397 3.75 12.24 -27.50
CA LEU A 397 5.16 11.83 -27.44
C LEU A 397 5.84 12.31 -26.16
N GLY A 398 5.36 13.42 -25.61
CA GLY A 398 5.86 14.07 -24.42
C GLY A 398 5.46 13.37 -23.11
N PRO A 399 6.04 13.82 -21.98
CA PRO A 399 5.87 13.20 -20.66
C PRO A 399 4.56 13.63 -19.98
N TRP A 400 3.44 13.50 -20.67
CA TRP A 400 2.12 13.86 -20.15
C TRP A 400 1.03 12.90 -20.60
N ILE A 401 0.16 12.56 -19.65
CA ILE A 401 -1.12 11.89 -19.92
C ILE A 401 -2.23 12.89 -19.55
N PRO A 402 -2.80 13.63 -20.52
CA PRO A 402 -3.82 14.64 -20.26
C PRO A 402 -5.02 14.13 -19.46
N LEU A 403 -5.41 12.86 -19.63
CA LEU A 403 -6.52 12.24 -18.91
C LEU A 403 -6.35 12.31 -17.38
N TYR A 404 -5.15 12.04 -16.86
CA TYR A 404 -4.89 12.19 -15.41
C TYR A 404 -5.02 13.65 -14.97
N GLY A 405 -4.63 14.59 -15.83
CA GLY A 405 -4.82 16.04 -15.63
C GLY A 405 -6.30 16.40 -15.48
N ILE A 406 -7.13 15.96 -16.43
CA ILE A 406 -8.58 16.18 -16.43
C ILE A 406 -9.22 15.55 -15.18
N CYS A 407 -8.97 14.25 -14.94
CA CYS A 407 -9.52 13.53 -13.80
C CYS A 407 -9.09 14.15 -12.46
N GLY A 408 -7.83 14.55 -12.32
CA GLY A 408 -7.30 15.18 -11.12
C GLY A 408 -7.92 16.56 -10.84
N VAL A 409 -8.07 17.40 -11.87
CA VAL A 409 -8.74 18.70 -11.71
C VAL A 409 -10.23 18.54 -11.39
N LEU A 410 -10.94 17.65 -12.08
CA LEU A 410 -12.36 17.37 -11.79
C LEU A 410 -12.55 16.78 -10.39
N SER A 411 -11.64 15.92 -9.94
CA SER A 411 -11.62 15.43 -8.56
C SER A 411 -11.53 16.58 -7.55
N VAL A 412 -10.57 17.48 -7.73
CA VAL A 412 -10.34 18.60 -6.82
C VAL A 412 -11.47 19.64 -6.87
N THR A 413 -12.14 19.83 -8.01
CA THR A 413 -13.21 20.84 -8.17
C THR A 413 -14.61 20.29 -7.89
N MET A 414 -14.98 19.11 -8.40
CA MET A 414 -16.33 18.55 -8.26
C MET A 414 -16.50 17.65 -7.03
N LEU A 415 -15.44 16.92 -6.64
CA LEU A 415 -15.51 15.94 -5.55
C LEU A 415 -15.05 16.51 -4.20
N HIS A 416 -14.65 17.79 -4.11
CA HIS A 416 -14.31 18.44 -2.85
C HIS A 416 -15.46 18.42 -1.83
N ARG A 417 -16.72 18.42 -2.29
CA ARG A 417 -17.92 18.30 -1.43
C ARG A 417 -17.98 16.97 -0.65
N PHE A 418 -17.38 15.91 -1.22
CA PHE A 418 -17.33 14.58 -0.60
C PHE A 418 -16.08 14.36 0.25
N ALA A 419 -15.16 15.33 0.30
CA ALA A 419 -13.88 15.23 1.01
C ALA A 419 -14.01 15.08 2.53
N LYS A 420 -15.20 15.28 3.11
CA LYS A 420 -15.44 15.02 4.54
C LYS A 420 -15.46 13.52 4.86
N ASN A 421 -15.95 12.71 3.91
CA ASN A 421 -16.11 11.27 4.08
C ASN A 421 -15.11 10.55 3.17
N PRO A 422 -13.98 10.04 3.69
CA PRO A 422 -12.90 9.49 2.85
C PRO A 422 -13.31 8.28 2.03
N ILE A 423 -14.20 7.43 2.56
CA ILE A 423 -14.72 6.26 1.85
C ILE A 423 -15.59 6.70 0.66
N LEU A 424 -16.45 7.70 0.86
CA LEU A 424 -17.29 8.24 -0.22
C LEU A 424 -16.43 8.95 -1.27
N ALA A 425 -15.45 9.74 -0.84
CA ALA A 425 -14.48 10.37 -1.75
C ALA A 425 -13.72 9.33 -2.57
N PHE A 426 -13.33 8.19 -1.97
CA PHE A 426 -12.68 7.09 -2.67
C PHE A 426 -13.57 6.49 -3.76
N CYS A 427 -14.82 6.12 -3.42
CA CYS A 427 -15.75 5.56 -4.39
C CYS A 427 -16.07 6.54 -5.54
N MET A 428 -16.27 7.82 -5.21
CA MET A 428 -16.57 8.84 -6.22
C MET A 428 -15.37 9.13 -7.12
N ASN A 429 -14.14 9.12 -6.59
CA ASN A 429 -12.93 9.24 -7.41
C ASN A 429 -12.78 8.03 -8.33
N GLY A 430 -12.96 6.81 -7.81
CA GLY A 430 -12.91 5.59 -8.64
C GLY A 430 -13.91 5.67 -9.80
N LEU A 431 -15.16 6.01 -9.50
CA LEU A 431 -16.21 6.19 -10.51
C LEU A 431 -15.85 7.27 -11.54
N LEU A 432 -15.38 8.43 -11.10
CA LEU A 432 -15.00 9.53 -11.99
C LEU A 432 -13.90 9.12 -12.96
N TYR A 433 -12.84 8.51 -12.46
CA TYR A 433 -11.71 8.07 -13.29
C TYR A 433 -12.12 6.94 -14.25
N SER A 434 -12.93 5.98 -13.80
CA SER A 434 -13.41 4.89 -14.65
C SER A 434 -14.32 5.38 -15.78
N VAL A 435 -15.24 6.30 -15.49
CA VAL A 435 -16.13 6.88 -16.52
C VAL A 435 -15.32 7.67 -17.56
N ILE A 436 -14.37 8.49 -17.11
CA ILE A 436 -13.53 9.28 -18.04
C ILE A 436 -12.61 8.37 -18.86
N GLY A 437 -12.03 7.33 -18.25
CA GLY A 437 -11.23 6.35 -18.97
C GLY A 437 -12.04 5.62 -20.04
N TYR A 438 -13.25 5.16 -19.69
CA TYR A 438 -14.14 4.49 -20.65
C TYR A 438 -14.57 5.41 -21.80
N LEU A 439 -14.94 6.66 -21.49
CA LEU A 439 -15.27 7.65 -22.52
C LEU A 439 -14.09 7.94 -23.43
N SER A 440 -12.88 8.07 -22.87
CA SER A 440 -11.67 8.27 -23.67
C SER A 440 -11.44 7.11 -24.63
N ASP A 441 -11.48 5.88 -24.13
CA ASP A 441 -11.31 4.66 -24.94
C ASP A 441 -12.33 4.60 -26.09
N PHE A 442 -13.60 4.91 -25.79
CA PHE A 442 -14.65 4.99 -26.80
C PHE A 442 -14.38 6.06 -27.86
N THR A 443 -13.93 7.26 -27.46
CA THR A 443 -13.59 8.32 -28.43
C THR A 443 -12.42 7.95 -29.34
N VAL A 444 -11.37 7.31 -28.81
CA VAL A 444 -10.23 6.86 -29.60
C VAL A 444 -10.67 5.82 -30.63
N GLN A 445 -11.53 4.89 -30.25
CA GLN A 445 -12.06 3.87 -31.17
C GLN A 445 -12.89 4.46 -32.32
N MET A 446 -13.68 5.50 -32.03
CA MET A 446 -14.46 6.20 -33.05
C MET A 446 -13.58 6.96 -34.04
N ILE A 447 -12.48 7.55 -33.58
CA ILE A 447 -11.55 8.30 -34.43
C ILE A 447 -10.73 7.35 -35.33
N TRP A 448 -10.31 6.19 -34.82
CA TRP A 448 -9.46 5.23 -35.55
C TRP A 448 -10.22 4.06 -36.22
N HIS A 449 -11.54 4.15 -36.36
CA HIS A 449 -12.38 3.14 -37.04
C HIS A 449 -12.12 1.68 -36.58
N ALA A 450 -12.03 1.44 -35.28
CA ALA A 450 -11.92 0.07 -34.76
C ALA A 450 -13.27 -0.67 -34.86
N ASP A 451 -13.24 -1.94 -35.28
CA ASP A 451 -14.42 -2.79 -35.48
C ASP A 451 -15.46 -2.71 -34.34
N LEU A 452 -16.73 -2.48 -34.70
CA LEU A 452 -17.88 -2.50 -33.78
C LEU A 452 -17.97 -3.77 -32.93
N HIS A 453 -17.39 -4.88 -33.41
CA HIS A 453 -17.34 -6.15 -32.70
C HIS A 453 -16.42 -6.16 -31.47
N LYS A 454 -15.44 -5.23 -31.40
CA LYS A 454 -14.59 -5.03 -30.21
C LYS A 454 -15.31 -4.21 -29.12
N ILE A 455 -16.29 -3.39 -29.49
CA ILE A 455 -17.10 -2.60 -28.55
C ILE A 455 -18.01 -3.52 -27.70
N SER A 456 -18.54 -4.60 -28.28
CA SER A 456 -19.37 -5.57 -27.53
C SER A 456 -18.59 -6.34 -26.46
N GLN A 457 -17.26 -6.47 -26.61
CA GLN A 457 -16.41 -7.12 -25.62
C GLN A 457 -16.28 -6.30 -24.32
N TYR A 458 -16.40 -4.97 -24.37
CA TYR A 458 -16.37 -4.12 -23.17
C TYR A 458 -17.51 -4.38 -22.19
N PHE A 459 -18.66 -4.83 -22.69
CA PHE A 459 -19.83 -5.14 -21.88
C PHE A 459 -19.85 -6.61 -21.40
N CYS A 460 -18.80 -7.37 -21.70
CA CYS A 460 -18.73 -8.78 -21.32
C CYS A 460 -18.46 -8.93 -19.80
N PRO A 461 -19.24 -9.76 -19.07
CA PRO A 461 -19.05 -9.97 -17.63
C PRO A 461 -17.66 -10.47 -17.21
N SER A 462 -16.90 -11.06 -18.13
CA SER A 462 -15.54 -11.56 -17.89
C SER A 462 -14.52 -10.44 -17.60
N LEU A 463 -14.79 -9.20 -18.03
CA LEU A 463 -13.93 -8.03 -17.82
C LEU A 463 -14.29 -7.21 -16.58
N LEU A 464 -15.33 -7.62 -15.83
CA LEU A 464 -15.78 -6.92 -14.62
C LEU A 464 -14.71 -6.91 -13.49
N PRO A 465 -13.99 -8.02 -13.22
CA PRO A 465 -12.95 -8.03 -12.18
C PRO A 465 -11.77 -7.07 -12.41
N PRO A 466 -11.12 -7.00 -13.60
CA PRO A 466 -10.05 -6.04 -13.85
C PRO A 466 -10.58 -4.60 -13.80
N PHE A 467 -11.78 -4.33 -14.34
CA PHE A 467 -12.42 -3.01 -14.25
C PHE A 467 -12.58 -2.53 -12.79
N PHE A 468 -13.02 -3.43 -11.90
CA PHE A 468 -13.16 -3.10 -10.48
C PHE A 468 -11.80 -2.82 -9.83
N ALA A 469 -10.77 -3.63 -10.15
CA ALA A 469 -9.40 -3.38 -9.68
C ALA A 469 -8.86 -2.02 -10.15
N ASP A 470 -9.10 -1.65 -11.40
CA ASP A 470 -8.68 -0.37 -11.98
C ASP A 470 -9.39 0.80 -11.30
N ALA A 471 -10.71 0.71 -11.11
CA ALA A 471 -11.50 1.72 -10.39
C ALA A 471 -10.99 1.94 -8.96
N MET A 472 -10.60 0.87 -8.26
CA MET A 472 -10.06 0.95 -6.92
C MET A 472 -8.67 1.60 -6.90
N PHE A 473 -7.81 1.27 -7.86
CA PHE A 473 -6.48 1.87 -7.95
C PHE A 473 -6.56 3.37 -8.26
N LEU A 474 -7.35 3.73 -9.26
CA LEU A 474 -7.58 5.12 -9.66
C LEU A 474 -8.30 5.91 -8.57
N GLY A 475 -9.21 5.27 -7.81
CA GLY A 475 -9.84 5.88 -6.64
C GLY A 475 -8.85 6.26 -5.55
N LEU A 476 -7.86 5.41 -5.27
CA LEU A 476 -6.79 5.72 -4.28
C LEU A 476 -5.87 6.83 -4.78
N ILE A 477 -5.54 6.85 -6.07
CA ILE A 477 -4.78 7.94 -6.68
C ILE A 477 -5.57 9.25 -6.59
N GLY A 478 -6.85 9.25 -6.96
CA GLY A 478 -7.72 10.42 -6.88
C GLY A 478 -7.79 10.98 -5.45
N CYS A 479 -7.94 10.11 -4.45
CA CYS A 479 -7.83 10.50 -3.05
C CYS A 479 -6.46 11.10 -2.70
N THR A 480 -5.36 10.48 -3.15
CA THR A 480 -4.01 11.01 -2.90
C THR A 480 -3.83 12.39 -3.53
N CYS A 481 -4.31 12.58 -4.75
CA CYS A 481 -4.33 13.86 -5.44
C CYS A 481 -5.14 14.91 -4.66
N GLN A 482 -6.33 14.55 -4.19
CA GLN A 482 -7.27 15.46 -3.53
C GLN A 482 -6.86 15.83 -2.09
N TYR A 483 -6.42 14.86 -1.28
CA TYR A 483 -6.10 15.06 0.13
C TYR A 483 -4.65 15.50 0.39
N PHE A 484 -3.72 15.19 -0.51
CA PHE A 484 -2.29 15.41 -0.29
C PHE A 484 -1.64 16.30 -1.34
N ILE A 485 -1.71 15.94 -2.62
CA ILE A 485 -0.95 16.62 -3.69
C ILE A 485 -1.50 18.03 -3.93
N ALA A 486 -2.81 18.18 -4.13
CA ALA A 486 -3.42 19.48 -4.42
C ALA A 486 -3.28 20.50 -3.27
N PRO A 487 -3.54 20.15 -1.99
CA PRO A 487 -3.32 21.07 -0.88
C PRO A 487 -1.85 21.50 -0.73
N LYS A 488 -0.90 20.58 -0.92
CA LYS A 488 0.53 20.91 -0.90
C LYS A 488 0.94 21.79 -2.06
N TRP A 489 0.47 21.50 -3.27
CA TRP A 489 0.75 22.31 -4.44
C TRP A 489 0.19 23.72 -4.31
N LYS A 490 -0.98 23.87 -3.67
CA LYS A 490 -1.54 25.18 -3.32
C LYS A 490 -0.64 25.99 -2.39
N GLN A 491 0.00 25.34 -1.42
CA GLN A 491 0.97 26.02 -0.53
C GLN A 491 2.22 26.46 -1.29
N VAL A 492 2.69 25.66 -2.26
CA VAL A 492 3.83 25.99 -3.11
C VAL A 492 3.50 27.14 -4.05
N THR A 493 2.38 27.04 -4.78
CA THR A 493 1.95 28.07 -5.74
C THR A 493 1.63 29.42 -5.09
N ARG A 494 1.21 29.44 -3.82
CA ARG A 494 1.05 30.68 -3.04
C ARG A 494 2.35 31.45 -2.82
N LYS A 495 3.52 30.80 -2.87
CA LYS A 495 4.83 31.46 -2.72
C LYS A 495 5.35 32.04 -4.04
N ILE A 496 4.70 31.71 -5.17
CA ILE A 496 5.14 32.06 -6.51
C ILE A 496 4.28 33.24 -7.01
N PRO A 497 4.86 34.27 -7.64
CA PRO A 497 4.08 35.37 -8.19
C PRO A 497 3.20 34.89 -9.36
N LEU A 498 1.96 35.40 -9.43
CA LEU A 498 0.95 34.95 -10.40
C LEU A 498 1.38 35.10 -11.86
N TRP A 499 2.09 36.17 -12.22
CA TRP A 499 2.56 36.40 -13.58
C TRP A 499 3.52 35.29 -14.04
N PHE A 500 4.42 34.84 -13.14
CA PHE A 500 5.37 33.78 -13.45
C PHE A 500 4.67 32.45 -13.63
N LEU A 501 3.71 32.13 -12.75
CA LEU A 501 2.90 30.93 -12.88
C LEU A 501 2.09 30.92 -14.19
N LEU A 502 1.61 32.09 -14.64
CA LEU A 502 0.94 32.24 -15.94
C LEU A 502 1.90 31.93 -17.09
N CYS A 503 3.10 32.51 -17.10
CA CYS A 503 4.10 32.23 -18.12
C CYS A 503 4.43 30.74 -18.22
N VAL A 504 4.59 30.07 -17.07
CA VAL A 504 4.85 28.62 -17.02
C VAL A 504 3.68 27.82 -17.58
N CYS A 505 2.45 28.11 -17.19
CA CYS A 505 1.27 27.43 -17.70
C CYS A 505 1.08 27.64 -19.22
N VAL A 506 1.34 28.85 -19.72
CA VAL A 506 1.27 29.15 -21.16
C VAL A 506 2.34 28.37 -21.93
N LEU A 507 3.58 28.33 -21.42
CA LEU A 507 4.66 27.56 -22.04
C LEU A 507 4.33 26.06 -22.10
N LEU A 508 3.88 25.47 -20.99
CA LEU A 508 3.48 24.06 -20.94
C LEU A 508 2.29 23.77 -21.86
N GLY A 509 1.34 24.71 -21.96
CA GLY A 509 0.21 24.61 -22.89
C GLY A 509 0.67 24.59 -24.35
N MET A 510 1.60 25.49 -24.73
CA MET A 510 2.17 25.52 -26.08
C MET A 510 2.92 24.23 -26.41
N LEU A 511 3.72 23.70 -25.47
CA LEU A 511 4.43 22.44 -25.65
C LEU A 511 3.47 21.25 -25.84
N MET A 512 2.42 21.18 -25.03
CA MET A 512 1.42 20.11 -25.15
C MET A 512 0.64 20.21 -26.47
N LEU A 513 0.31 21.42 -26.94
CA LEU A 513 -0.35 21.62 -28.24
C LEU A 513 0.55 21.22 -29.41
N LEU A 514 1.83 21.58 -29.36
CA LEU A 514 2.81 21.15 -30.37
C LEU A 514 2.90 19.62 -30.42
N ASP A 515 2.93 18.98 -29.27
CA ASP A 515 3.01 17.51 -29.19
C ASP A 515 1.74 16.82 -29.66
N VAL A 516 0.55 17.38 -29.38
CA VAL A 516 -0.70 16.92 -29.99
C VAL A 516 -0.61 17.00 -31.51
N PHE A 517 -0.12 18.12 -32.06
CA PHE A 517 0.05 18.29 -33.50
C PHE A 517 1.01 17.24 -34.08
N PHE A 518 2.18 17.02 -33.47
CA PHE A 518 3.13 16.00 -33.92
C PHE A 518 2.58 14.58 -33.80
N ALA A 519 1.81 14.28 -32.75
CA ALA A 519 1.21 12.97 -32.56
C ALA A 519 0.16 12.63 -33.64
N PHE A 520 -0.62 13.61 -34.11
CA PHE A 520 -1.61 13.40 -35.17
C PHE A 520 -1.02 13.32 -36.58
N TYR A 521 0.18 13.87 -36.81
CA TYR A 521 0.87 13.81 -38.11
C TYR A 521 1.66 12.53 -38.33
N ARG A 522 1.81 11.69 -37.31
CA ARG A 522 2.45 10.37 -37.37
C ARG A 522 1.41 9.29 -37.67
#